data_AF-A0A7J9K431-F1
#
_entry.id   AF-A0A7J9K431-F1
#
_cell.length_a   1.000
_cell.length_b   1.000
_cell.length_c   1.000
_cell.angle_alpha   90.00
_cell.angle_beta   90.00
_cell.angle_gamma   90.00
#
_symmetry.space_group_name_H-M   'P 1'
#
loop_
_entity.id
_entity.type
_entity.pdbx_description
1 polymer ?
#
loop_
_entity_poly.entity_id
_entity_poly.type
_entity_poly.pdbx_seq_one_letter_code
_entity_poly.pdbx_strand_id
1 'polypeptide(L)'
;MVVSLMSYLSFVLVICTNVIFTLSFSNAQSNGCSAESGKFSSDSTYSQNLDLILSTLPSNGSQNGGFYNTTIGQDLDKVYALALCKGDIASGVCVECINSSIEGIIKQCPNQKEAIYWGPRISSSTCMLRHANHNFFSVMEVIPSFTVPNPNAISPSSQDQFNETFPMLMEILMKNASSGSKFATGNKNFIDSEKVYGLVQCTPDISETDCRICLQGAMVELLKCCGKKQGGRVLRPSCIAWFELSLFYDSSSIDTSSLTPFDPPLTPGFAPHEATRKKCVSLYFCITSLHHFILLPFVVVSISYFSGY
;
A
#
# COMPACT_ATOMS: atom_id res chain seq x y z
N MET A 1 -28.92 42.86 -0.50
CA MET A 1 -27.53 42.41 -0.24
C MET A 1 -27.46 41.25 0.76
N VAL A 2 -28.04 41.38 1.96
CA VAL A 2 -28.03 40.33 3.01
C VAL A 2 -28.71 39.01 2.57
N VAL A 3 -29.86 39.09 1.88
CA VAL A 3 -30.60 37.92 1.39
C VAL A 3 -29.79 37.10 0.37
N SER A 4 -29.03 37.78 -0.50
CA SER A 4 -28.17 37.15 -1.51
C SER A 4 -26.94 36.46 -0.90
N LEU A 5 -26.47 36.93 0.25
CA LEU A 5 -25.34 36.33 0.97
C LEU A 5 -25.78 35.06 1.71
N MET A 6 -27.00 35.06 2.26
CA MET A 6 -27.59 33.91 2.95
C MET A 6 -27.89 32.75 1.98
N SER A 7 -28.41 33.05 0.79
CA SER A 7 -28.67 32.04 -0.26
C SER A 7 -27.37 31.43 -0.79
N TYR A 8 -26.31 32.23 -0.92
CA TYR A 8 -24.99 31.75 -1.33
C TYR A 8 -24.35 30.83 -0.29
N LEU A 9 -24.41 31.19 1.01
CA LEU A 9 -23.94 30.34 2.10
C LEU A 9 -24.67 28.99 2.13
N SER A 10 -25.99 28.99 1.92
CA SER A 10 -26.79 27.76 1.86
C SER A 10 -26.36 26.84 0.71
N PHE A 11 -26.04 27.41 -0.46
CA PHE A 11 -25.63 26.63 -1.63
C PHE A 11 -24.25 26.00 -1.45
N VAL A 12 -23.30 26.75 -0.87
CA VAL A 12 -21.96 26.24 -0.53
C VAL A 12 -22.05 25.13 0.52
N LEU A 13 -22.90 25.29 1.54
CA LEU A 13 -23.10 24.27 2.56
C LEU A 13 -23.65 22.98 1.95
N VAL A 14 -24.62 23.07 1.03
CA VAL A 14 -25.21 21.92 0.32
C VAL A 14 -24.17 21.23 -0.56
N ILE A 15 -23.32 21.97 -1.27
CA ILE A 15 -22.23 21.38 -2.07
C ILE A 15 -21.21 20.72 -1.15
N CYS A 16 -20.81 21.35 -0.05
CA CYS A 16 -19.91 20.73 0.94
C CYS A 16 -20.51 19.47 1.54
N THR A 17 -21.80 19.46 1.91
CA THR A 17 -22.44 18.25 2.44
C THR A 17 -22.55 17.15 1.40
N ASN A 18 -22.79 17.47 0.12
CA ASN A 18 -22.83 16.48 -0.95
C ASN A 18 -21.43 15.95 -1.29
N VAL A 19 -20.39 16.78 -1.28
CA VAL A 19 -19.00 16.35 -1.44
C VAL A 19 -18.57 15.46 -0.27
N ILE A 20 -18.97 15.80 0.97
CA ILE A 20 -18.76 14.95 2.15
C ILE A 20 -19.56 13.65 2.04
N PHE A 21 -20.79 13.68 1.51
CA PHE A 21 -21.61 12.48 1.28
C PHE A 21 -21.05 11.58 0.17
N THR A 22 -20.46 12.14 -0.88
CA THR A 22 -19.73 11.35 -1.90
C THR A 22 -18.37 10.86 -1.43
N LEU A 23 -17.81 11.48 -0.38
CA LEU A 23 -16.67 10.95 0.39
C LEU A 23 -17.12 10.01 1.52
N SER A 24 -18.34 9.48 1.45
CA SER A 24 -18.65 8.23 2.13
C SER A 24 -17.77 7.16 1.52
N PHE A 25 -16.58 6.99 2.08
CA PHE A 25 -15.78 5.80 1.88
C PHE A 25 -16.71 4.62 2.13
N SER A 26 -16.98 3.84 1.08
CA SER A 26 -17.44 2.46 1.21
C SER A 26 -16.36 1.66 1.92
N ASN A 27 -16.17 1.91 3.22
CA ASN A 27 -15.30 1.14 4.09
C ASN A 27 -16.00 -0.18 4.38
N ALA A 28 -16.05 -1.05 3.38
CA ALA A 28 -16.58 -2.40 3.51
C ALA A 28 -15.58 -3.45 3.00
N GLN A 29 -14.27 -3.16 2.97
CA GLN A 29 -13.25 -4.20 2.82
C GLN A 29 -12.76 -4.67 4.19
N SER A 30 -13.68 -5.15 5.03
CA SER A 30 -13.35 -5.42 6.45
C SER A 30 -12.48 -6.67 6.66
N ASN A 31 -12.10 -7.41 5.61
CA ASN A 31 -11.47 -8.72 5.72
C ASN A 31 -10.75 -9.17 4.44
N GLY A 32 -10.33 -8.26 3.56
CA GLY A 32 -9.72 -8.65 2.29
C GLY A 32 -10.73 -8.97 1.17
N CYS A 33 -12.03 -8.99 1.45
CA CYS A 33 -13.08 -9.21 0.45
C CYS A 33 -13.69 -7.89 -0.04
N SER A 34 -13.79 -7.67 -1.35
CA SER A 34 -14.44 -6.47 -1.92
C SER A 34 -15.95 -6.69 -2.07
N ALA A 35 -16.77 -5.82 -1.45
CA ALA A 35 -18.22 -5.84 -1.64
C ALA A 35 -18.64 -5.19 -2.97
N GLU A 36 -17.83 -4.29 -3.51
CA GLU A 36 -18.16 -3.48 -4.70
C GLU A 36 -18.00 -4.27 -6.00
N SER A 37 -17.06 -5.22 -6.02
CA SER A 37 -16.76 -6.06 -7.19
C SER A 37 -17.82 -7.14 -7.46
N GLY A 38 -18.78 -7.30 -6.53
CA GLY A 38 -19.92 -8.20 -6.65
C GLY A 38 -19.59 -9.66 -6.34
N LYS A 39 -20.64 -10.49 -6.37
CA LYS A 39 -20.56 -11.93 -6.07
C LYS A 39 -20.73 -12.77 -7.32
N PHE A 40 -20.17 -13.98 -7.31
CA PHE A 40 -20.42 -15.00 -8.33
C PHE A 40 -21.25 -16.16 -7.75
N SER A 41 -21.92 -16.90 -8.64
CA SER A 41 -22.62 -18.14 -8.29
C SER A 41 -21.68 -19.34 -8.39
N SER A 42 -21.83 -20.35 -7.54
CA SER A 42 -20.95 -21.53 -7.50
C SER A 42 -20.98 -22.38 -8.78
N ASP A 43 -22.05 -22.28 -9.56
CA ASP A 43 -22.23 -22.98 -10.85
C ASP A 43 -21.82 -22.12 -12.07
N SER A 44 -21.41 -20.86 -11.86
CA SER A 44 -21.05 -19.95 -12.94
C SER A 44 -19.73 -20.33 -13.61
N THR A 45 -19.58 -19.92 -14.88
CA THR A 45 -18.32 -20.04 -15.62
C THR A 45 -17.19 -19.27 -14.92
N TYR A 46 -17.48 -18.10 -14.34
CA TYR A 46 -16.53 -17.38 -13.47
C TYR A 46 -15.98 -18.26 -12.33
N SER A 47 -16.83 -19.02 -11.63
CA SER A 47 -16.41 -19.91 -10.54
C SER A 47 -15.46 -21.00 -11.06
N GLN A 48 -15.79 -21.62 -12.19
CA GLN A 48 -14.95 -22.65 -12.81
C GLN A 48 -13.58 -22.10 -13.25
N ASN A 49 -13.56 -20.88 -13.80
CA ASN A 49 -12.31 -20.19 -14.18
C ASN A 49 -11.47 -19.85 -12.95
N LEU A 50 -12.09 -19.43 -11.85
CA LEU A 50 -11.40 -19.18 -10.58
C LEU A 50 -10.84 -20.50 -9.99
N ASP A 51 -11.59 -21.60 -10.01
CA ASP A 51 -11.08 -22.89 -9.52
C ASP A 51 -9.86 -23.35 -10.33
N LEU A 52 -9.91 -23.19 -11.66
CA LEU A 52 -8.79 -23.51 -12.54
C LEU A 52 -7.57 -22.61 -12.23
N ILE A 53 -7.76 -21.31 -12.04
CA ILE A 53 -6.64 -20.39 -11.75
C ILE A 53 -6.00 -20.71 -10.40
N LEU A 54 -6.80 -20.97 -9.36
CA LEU A 54 -6.32 -21.30 -8.03
C LEU A 54 -5.56 -22.63 -8.01
N SER A 55 -5.99 -23.62 -8.81
CA SER A 55 -5.31 -24.92 -8.90
C SER A 55 -3.89 -24.86 -9.49
N THR A 56 -3.59 -23.85 -10.32
CA THR A 56 -2.30 -23.74 -11.02
C THR A 56 -1.34 -22.71 -10.39
N LEU A 57 -1.85 -21.82 -9.54
CA LEU A 57 -1.05 -20.78 -8.90
C LEU A 57 0.12 -21.29 -8.02
N PRO A 58 -0.02 -22.36 -7.22
CA PRO A 58 1.07 -22.81 -6.35
C PRO A 58 2.33 -23.23 -7.11
N SER A 59 2.17 -24.06 -8.16
CA SER A 59 3.28 -24.55 -8.96
C SER A 59 3.91 -23.43 -9.78
N ASN A 60 3.10 -22.60 -10.43
CA ASN A 60 3.60 -21.49 -11.24
C ASN A 60 4.28 -20.42 -10.37
N GLY A 61 3.71 -20.06 -9.22
CA GLY A 61 4.34 -19.13 -8.28
C GLY A 61 5.71 -19.61 -7.85
N SER A 62 5.82 -20.87 -7.46
CA SER A 62 7.09 -21.48 -7.04
C SER A 62 8.15 -21.53 -8.15
N GLN A 63 7.75 -21.86 -9.38
CA GLN A 63 8.64 -21.93 -10.54
C GLN A 63 9.11 -20.56 -11.04
N ASN A 64 8.36 -19.50 -10.76
CA ASN A 64 8.65 -18.12 -11.18
C ASN A 64 9.22 -17.27 -10.03
N GLY A 65 10.05 -17.88 -9.17
CA GLY A 65 10.76 -17.15 -8.11
C GLY A 65 9.84 -16.62 -7.00
N GLY A 66 8.69 -17.24 -6.80
CA GLY A 66 7.71 -16.87 -5.78
C GLY A 66 6.67 -15.86 -6.23
N PHE A 67 6.70 -15.38 -7.47
CA PHE A 67 5.71 -14.46 -8.01
C PHE A 67 5.10 -14.98 -9.31
N TYR A 68 3.77 -14.96 -9.40
CA TYR A 68 3.08 -15.28 -10.65
C TYR A 68 1.76 -14.55 -10.73
N ASN A 69 1.48 -13.93 -11.87
CA ASN A 69 0.17 -13.39 -12.21
C ASN A 69 -0.35 -14.06 -13.49
N THR A 70 -1.66 -14.26 -13.57
CA THR A 70 -2.28 -14.93 -14.72
C THR A 70 -3.74 -14.56 -14.86
N THR A 71 -4.33 -14.92 -15.99
CA THR A 71 -5.73 -14.62 -16.31
C THR A 71 -6.36 -15.80 -17.03
N ILE A 72 -7.60 -16.11 -16.66
CA ILE A 72 -8.40 -17.18 -17.29
C ILE A 72 -9.80 -16.64 -17.57
N GLY A 73 -10.39 -17.07 -18.69
CA GLY A 73 -11.75 -16.71 -19.07
C GLY A 73 -11.85 -15.51 -20.02
N GLN A 74 -13.09 -15.18 -20.39
CA GLN A 74 -13.43 -14.13 -21.35
C GLN A 74 -14.59 -13.29 -20.81
N ASP A 75 -14.69 -12.04 -21.29
CA ASP A 75 -15.77 -11.11 -20.95
C ASP A 75 -16.09 -11.04 -19.45
N LEU A 76 -17.33 -11.35 -19.05
CA LEU A 76 -17.82 -11.27 -17.68
C LEU A 76 -17.31 -12.41 -16.77
N ASP A 77 -16.73 -13.46 -17.36
CA ASP A 77 -16.19 -14.64 -16.69
C ASP A 77 -14.66 -14.61 -16.58
N LYS A 78 -14.04 -13.47 -16.94
CA LYS A 78 -12.59 -13.30 -16.85
C LYS A 78 -12.15 -13.08 -15.40
N VAL A 79 -11.15 -13.84 -14.98
CA VAL A 79 -10.54 -13.82 -13.64
C VAL A 79 -9.07 -13.42 -13.77
N TYR A 80 -8.66 -12.40 -13.04
CA TYR A 80 -7.27 -12.01 -12.85
C TYR A 80 -6.81 -12.52 -11.49
N ALA A 81 -5.67 -13.19 -11.41
CA ALA A 81 -5.13 -13.63 -10.14
C ALA A 81 -3.60 -13.49 -10.07
N LEU A 82 -3.11 -13.36 -8.84
CA LEU A 82 -1.70 -13.18 -8.54
C LEU A 82 -1.36 -13.81 -7.19
N ALA A 83 -0.17 -14.40 -7.12
CA ALA A 83 0.43 -14.88 -5.88
C ALA A 83 1.84 -14.28 -5.71
N LEU A 84 2.21 -13.99 -4.45
CA LEU A 84 3.54 -13.53 -4.08
C LEU A 84 3.99 -14.16 -2.76
N CYS A 85 5.05 -14.95 -2.81
CA CYS A 85 5.76 -15.49 -1.65
C CYS A 85 6.75 -14.48 -1.09
N LYS A 86 7.05 -14.57 0.22
CA LYS A 86 8.14 -13.80 0.83
C LYS A 86 9.47 -14.15 0.14
N GLY A 87 10.28 -13.15 -0.21
CA GLY A 87 11.39 -13.30 -1.16
C GLY A 87 12.52 -14.27 -0.79
N ASP A 88 12.62 -14.68 0.48
CA ASP A 88 13.68 -15.54 1.03
C ASP A 88 13.18 -16.94 1.45
N ILE A 89 11.96 -17.34 1.07
CA ILE A 89 11.47 -18.70 1.37
C ILE A 89 11.74 -19.66 0.22
N ALA A 90 12.06 -20.92 0.55
CA ALA A 90 12.31 -21.96 -0.45
C ALA A 90 11.06 -22.29 -1.28
N SER A 91 11.28 -22.78 -2.50
CA SER A 91 10.23 -23.14 -3.46
C SER A 91 9.15 -24.06 -2.90
N GLY A 92 9.50 -25.08 -2.10
CA GLY A 92 8.53 -25.98 -1.46
C GLY A 92 7.64 -25.27 -0.43
N VAL A 93 8.25 -24.40 0.38
CA VAL A 93 7.53 -23.58 1.39
C VAL A 93 6.62 -22.57 0.70
N CYS A 94 7.02 -22.03 -0.46
CA CYS A 94 6.17 -21.16 -1.26
C CYS A 94 4.91 -21.89 -1.77
N VAL A 95 5.04 -23.13 -2.26
CA VAL A 95 3.88 -23.96 -2.67
C VAL A 95 2.92 -24.16 -1.51
N GLU A 96 3.43 -24.57 -0.34
CA GLU A 96 2.62 -24.78 0.87
C GLU A 96 1.91 -23.50 1.29
N CYS A 97 2.60 -22.36 1.24
CA CYS A 97 2.02 -21.08 1.58
C CYS A 97 0.86 -20.69 0.65
N ILE A 98 1.06 -20.81 -0.67
CA ILE A 98 0.03 -20.47 -1.64
C ILE A 98 -1.19 -21.39 -1.46
N ASN A 99 -0.98 -22.70 -1.25
CA ASN A 99 -2.05 -23.64 -0.93
C ASN A 99 -2.85 -23.23 0.32
N SER A 100 -2.15 -22.89 1.40
CA SER A 100 -2.81 -22.40 2.63
C SER A 100 -3.56 -21.08 2.39
N SER A 101 -3.04 -20.21 1.53
CA SER A 101 -3.71 -18.97 1.16
C SER A 101 -4.96 -19.18 0.31
N ILE A 102 -4.98 -20.22 -0.53
CA ILE A 102 -6.17 -20.64 -1.29
C ILE A 102 -7.27 -21.13 -0.32
N GLU A 103 -6.93 -21.99 0.63
CA GLU A 103 -7.89 -22.43 1.66
C GLU A 103 -8.43 -21.24 2.47
N GLY A 104 -7.53 -20.31 2.83
CA GLY A 104 -7.86 -19.10 3.56
C GLY A 104 -8.79 -18.17 2.80
N ILE A 105 -8.50 -17.88 1.53
CA ILE A 105 -9.30 -16.95 0.72
C ILE A 105 -10.70 -17.52 0.42
N ILE A 106 -10.81 -18.83 0.16
CA ILE A 106 -12.10 -19.51 -0.06
C ILE A 106 -12.94 -19.46 1.22
N LYS A 107 -12.33 -19.71 2.39
CA LYS A 107 -13.04 -19.65 3.67
C LYS A 107 -13.47 -18.23 4.03
N GLN A 108 -12.62 -17.24 3.78
CA GLN A 108 -12.86 -15.84 4.16
C GLN A 108 -13.79 -15.12 3.18
N CYS A 109 -13.68 -15.41 1.88
CA CYS A 109 -14.37 -14.72 0.79
C CYS A 109 -15.01 -15.73 -0.20
N PRO A 110 -15.95 -16.59 0.23
CA PRO A 110 -16.37 -17.78 -0.53
C PRO A 110 -16.98 -17.54 -1.91
N ASN A 111 -17.53 -16.35 -2.18
CA ASN A 111 -18.21 -16.05 -3.44
C ASN A 111 -17.96 -14.63 -3.95
N GLN A 112 -16.85 -14.02 -3.56
CA GLN A 112 -16.54 -12.63 -3.88
C GLN A 112 -15.72 -12.58 -5.15
N LYS A 113 -16.06 -11.71 -6.11
CA LYS A 113 -15.27 -11.63 -7.36
C LYS A 113 -13.88 -11.08 -7.13
N GLU A 114 -13.70 -10.23 -6.12
CA GLU A 114 -12.41 -9.73 -5.70
C GLU A 114 -12.13 -10.03 -4.23
N ALA A 115 -10.96 -10.63 -4.00
CA ALA A 115 -10.47 -10.90 -2.67
C ALA A 115 -8.93 -10.91 -2.63
N ILE A 116 -8.40 -10.60 -1.46
CA ILE A 116 -6.98 -10.72 -1.12
C ILE A 116 -6.82 -11.42 0.23
N TYR A 117 -5.85 -12.32 0.30
CA TYR A 117 -5.49 -13.04 1.50
C TYR A 117 -3.98 -13.04 1.69
N TRP A 118 -3.53 -12.89 2.94
CA TRP A 118 -2.13 -13.06 3.33
C TRP A 118 -2.05 -14.25 4.27
N GLY A 119 -1.55 -15.39 3.78
CA GLY A 119 -1.49 -16.64 4.54
C GLY A 119 -0.09 -17.00 5.00
N PRO A 120 0.09 -17.67 6.16
CA PRO A 120 -0.52 -17.36 7.45
C PRO A 120 0.09 -16.06 8.04
N ARG A 121 -0.73 -15.06 8.37
CA ARG A 121 -0.32 -13.68 8.75
C ARG A 121 0.73 -13.56 9.87
N ILE A 122 0.83 -14.56 10.76
CA ILE A 122 1.73 -14.59 11.91
C ILE A 122 3.02 -15.38 11.60
N SER A 123 3.04 -16.20 10.55
CA SER A 123 4.18 -17.03 10.18
C SER A 123 5.28 -16.25 9.46
N SER A 124 6.54 -16.67 9.67
CA SER A 124 7.70 -16.28 8.85
C SER A 124 7.50 -16.65 7.37
N SER A 125 6.69 -17.64 7.06
CA SER A 125 6.41 -18.07 5.68
C SER A 125 5.14 -17.42 5.13
N THR A 126 5.00 -16.10 5.25
CA THR A 126 3.82 -15.37 4.73
C THR A 126 3.88 -15.27 3.20
N CYS A 127 2.75 -15.40 2.53
CA CYS A 127 2.54 -15.10 1.12
C CYS A 127 1.21 -14.37 0.93
N MET A 128 1.06 -13.72 -0.21
CA MET A 128 -0.13 -13.02 -0.65
C MET A 128 -0.76 -13.76 -1.82
N LEU A 129 -2.09 -13.88 -1.80
CA LEU A 129 -2.91 -14.37 -2.90
C LEU A 129 -4.01 -13.35 -3.14
N ARG A 130 -4.21 -12.94 -4.40
CA ARG A 130 -5.25 -12.00 -4.80
C ARG A 130 -5.93 -12.46 -6.08
N HIS A 131 -7.24 -12.26 -6.17
CA HIS A 131 -7.96 -12.33 -7.44
C HIS A 131 -8.99 -11.21 -7.58
N ALA A 132 -9.38 -10.89 -8.82
CA ALA A 132 -10.43 -9.93 -9.15
C ALA A 132 -11.05 -10.22 -10.52
N ASN A 133 -12.21 -9.61 -10.78
CA ASN A 133 -12.87 -9.57 -12.10
C ASN A 133 -12.46 -8.36 -12.95
N HIS A 134 -11.45 -7.61 -12.52
CA HIS A 134 -10.84 -6.52 -13.28
C HIS A 134 -9.32 -6.68 -13.25
N ASN A 135 -8.65 -6.07 -14.22
CA ASN A 135 -7.19 -6.05 -14.21
C ASN A 135 -6.69 -5.14 -13.08
N PHE A 136 -5.79 -5.66 -12.25
CA PHE A 136 -5.08 -4.92 -11.20
C PHE A 136 -3.56 -5.04 -11.33
N PHE A 137 -3.06 -5.66 -12.40
CA PHE A 137 -1.62 -5.83 -12.62
C PHE A 137 -0.96 -4.50 -12.92
N SER A 138 0.23 -4.30 -12.37
CA SER A 138 1.02 -3.08 -12.52
C SER A 138 0.30 -1.82 -12.00
N VAL A 139 -0.71 -1.99 -11.14
CA VAL A 139 -1.41 -0.90 -10.47
C VAL A 139 -1.03 -0.92 -8.99
N MET A 140 -0.56 0.23 -8.49
CA MET A 140 -0.26 0.38 -7.06
C MET A 140 -1.55 0.49 -6.25
N GLU A 141 -1.75 -0.44 -5.34
CA GLU A 141 -2.85 -0.43 -4.40
C GLU A 141 -2.37 -0.64 -2.96
N VAL A 142 -2.97 0.12 -2.04
CA VAL A 142 -2.59 0.16 -0.62
C VAL A 142 -3.72 -0.28 0.31
N ILE A 143 -4.91 -0.56 -0.24
CA ILE A 143 -6.10 -0.97 0.51
C ILE A 143 -6.55 -2.35 0.00
N PRO A 144 -6.87 -3.30 0.88
CA PRO A 144 -6.91 -3.15 2.33
C PRO A 144 -5.51 -3.21 2.94
N SER A 145 -5.29 -2.45 4.02
CA SER A 145 -4.04 -2.47 4.80
C SER A 145 -4.28 -3.15 6.14
N PHE A 146 -3.45 -4.13 6.48
CA PHE A 146 -3.50 -4.84 7.76
C PHE A 146 -2.22 -4.63 8.56
N THR A 147 -2.38 -4.18 9.80
CA THR A 147 -1.29 -4.07 10.77
C THR A 147 -1.29 -5.25 11.74
N VAL A 148 -0.16 -5.92 11.92
CA VAL A 148 -0.01 -7.02 12.89
C VAL A 148 1.10 -6.67 13.88
N PRO A 149 0.77 -6.15 15.08
CA PRO A 149 1.77 -5.82 16.09
C PRO A 149 2.30 -7.07 16.79
N ASN A 150 3.58 -7.06 17.16
CA ASN A 150 4.11 -8.02 18.13
C ASN A 150 3.42 -7.79 19.49
N PRO A 151 3.05 -8.85 20.24
CA PRO A 151 2.40 -8.70 21.54
C PRO A 151 3.28 -7.97 22.55
N ASN A 152 4.61 -8.19 22.50
CA ASN A 152 5.56 -7.67 23.46
C ASN A 152 5.94 -6.22 23.18
N ALA A 153 6.12 -5.45 24.25
CA ALA A 153 6.63 -4.09 24.18
C ALA A 153 8.16 -4.08 24.17
N ILE A 154 8.75 -3.10 23.48
CA ILE A 154 10.17 -2.79 23.64
C ILE A 154 10.41 -2.18 25.03
N SER A 155 11.62 -2.35 25.58
CA SER A 155 11.97 -1.75 26.87
C SER A 155 11.90 -0.22 26.80
N PRO A 156 11.30 0.46 27.79
CA PRO A 156 11.32 1.93 27.85
C PRO A 156 12.73 2.53 27.84
N SER A 157 13.73 1.80 28.36
CA SER A 157 15.11 2.28 28.46
C SER A 157 15.86 2.32 27.13
N SER A 158 15.39 1.59 26.11
CA SER A 158 16.01 1.50 24.79
C SER A 158 15.13 2.06 23.66
N GLN A 159 13.98 2.63 24.02
CA GLN A 159 12.97 3.15 23.09
C GLN A 159 13.50 4.31 22.24
N ASP A 160 14.29 5.23 22.81
CA ASP A 160 14.80 6.39 22.08
C ASP A 160 15.84 5.97 21.03
N GLN A 161 16.77 5.08 21.41
CA GLN A 161 17.77 4.54 20.49
C GLN A 161 17.11 3.71 19.36
N PHE A 162 16.04 2.98 19.68
CA PHE A 162 15.23 2.30 18.67
C PHE A 162 14.56 3.30 17.72
N ASN A 163 13.96 4.37 18.24
CA ASN A 163 13.28 5.40 17.44
C ASN A 163 14.23 6.14 16.49
N GLU A 164 15.51 6.27 16.85
CA GLU A 164 16.54 6.80 15.97
C GLU A 164 16.98 5.76 14.91
N THR A 165 17.19 4.52 15.33
CA THR A 165 17.80 3.48 14.50
C THR A 165 16.85 2.89 13.46
N PHE A 166 15.62 2.62 13.85
CA PHE A 166 14.65 1.92 13.02
C PHE A 166 14.29 2.66 11.71
N PRO A 167 14.00 3.98 11.73
CA PRO A 167 13.74 4.72 10.49
C PRO A 167 14.91 4.72 9.52
N MET A 168 16.15 4.82 10.02
CA MET A 168 17.35 4.75 9.17
C MET A 168 17.48 3.40 8.47
N LEU A 169 17.27 2.29 9.19
CA LEU A 169 17.31 0.95 8.60
C LEU A 169 16.24 0.82 7.51
N MET A 170 14.99 1.16 7.84
CA MET A 170 13.87 0.99 6.90
C MET A 170 14.04 1.84 5.64
N GLU A 171 14.56 3.07 5.75
CA GLU A 171 14.84 3.93 4.60
C GLU A 171 15.83 3.30 3.60
N ILE A 172 16.88 2.66 4.11
CA ILE A 172 17.85 1.91 3.28
C ILE A 172 17.16 0.73 2.58
N LEU A 173 16.40 -0.06 3.33
CA LEU A 173 15.70 -1.23 2.77
C LEU A 173 14.68 -0.82 1.71
N MET A 174 13.90 0.24 1.97
CA MET A 174 12.94 0.77 1.01
C MET A 174 13.61 1.22 -0.28
N LYS A 175 14.77 1.87 -0.19
CA LYS A 175 15.56 2.25 -1.37
C LYS A 175 16.00 1.00 -2.16
N ASN A 176 16.63 0.04 -1.50
CA ASN A 176 17.14 -1.18 -2.14
C ASN A 176 16.03 -1.98 -2.82
N ALA A 177 14.90 -2.19 -2.14
CA ALA A 177 13.78 -2.92 -2.72
C ALA A 177 13.16 -2.16 -3.90
N SER A 178 13.06 -0.83 -3.84
CA SER A 178 12.43 -0.04 -4.91
C SER A 178 13.20 -0.11 -6.22
N SER A 179 14.53 0.07 -6.16
CA SER A 179 15.43 0.10 -7.31
C SER A 179 16.03 -1.27 -7.69
N GLY A 180 15.80 -2.30 -6.87
CA GLY A 180 16.39 -3.64 -7.01
C GLY A 180 15.36 -4.73 -7.24
N SER A 181 15.53 -5.85 -6.53
CA SER A 181 14.75 -7.10 -6.69
C SER A 181 13.31 -7.04 -6.14
N LYS A 182 12.79 -5.85 -5.79
CA LYS A 182 11.52 -5.67 -5.06
C LYS A 182 11.48 -6.34 -3.69
N PHE A 183 12.64 -6.71 -3.15
CA PHE A 183 12.79 -7.35 -1.84
C PHE A 183 14.10 -6.86 -1.21
N ALA A 184 14.08 -6.53 0.09
CA ALA A 184 15.29 -6.20 0.82
C ALA A 184 15.15 -6.59 2.30
N THR A 185 16.23 -7.10 2.87
CA THR A 185 16.34 -7.36 4.31
C THR A 185 17.61 -6.74 4.89
N GLY A 186 17.60 -6.44 6.17
CA GLY A 186 18.78 -5.91 6.84
C GLY A 186 18.57 -5.77 8.33
N ASN A 187 19.65 -5.51 9.05
CA ASN A 187 19.61 -5.36 10.49
C ASN A 187 20.54 -4.24 10.95
N LYS A 188 20.24 -3.67 12.12
CA LYS A 188 21.09 -2.67 12.75
C LYS A 188 21.01 -2.78 14.26
N ASN A 189 22.15 -2.69 14.92
CA ASN A 189 22.22 -2.57 16.38
C ASN A 189 21.66 -1.20 16.78
N PHE A 190 20.72 -1.18 17.72
CA PHE A 190 20.27 0.08 18.34
C PHE A 190 20.83 0.26 19.75
N ILE A 191 21.26 -0.84 20.39
CA ILE A 191 22.11 -0.87 21.58
C ILE A 191 23.10 -2.04 21.43
N ASP A 192 24.09 -2.15 22.32
CA ASP A 192 25.17 -3.16 22.20
C ASP A 192 24.65 -4.61 22.17
N SER A 193 23.56 -4.90 22.88
CA SER A 193 23.02 -6.25 23.03
C SER A 193 21.81 -6.56 22.14
N GLU A 194 21.23 -5.57 21.44
CA GLU A 194 19.98 -5.75 20.70
C GLU A 194 20.03 -5.14 19.29
N LYS A 195 19.39 -5.85 18.36
CA LYS A 195 19.26 -5.48 16.96
C LYS A 195 17.80 -5.35 16.57
N VAL A 196 17.55 -4.48 15.61
CA VAL A 196 16.32 -4.52 14.82
C VAL A 196 16.60 -5.20 13.49
N TYR A 197 15.75 -6.15 13.12
CA TYR A 197 15.74 -6.82 11.82
C TYR A 197 14.57 -6.29 11.01
N GLY A 198 14.81 -5.89 9.77
CA GLY A 198 13.81 -5.31 8.87
C GLY A 198 13.73 -6.09 7.56
N LEU A 199 12.52 -6.15 7.01
CA LEU A 199 12.20 -6.71 5.70
C LEU A 199 11.16 -5.83 5.03
N VAL A 200 11.38 -5.53 3.75
CA VAL A 200 10.40 -4.88 2.90
C VAL A 200 10.30 -5.62 1.57
N GLN A 201 9.10 -5.63 0.98
CA GLN A 201 8.88 -6.27 -0.30
C GLN A 201 7.76 -5.58 -1.05
N CYS A 202 7.89 -5.48 -2.37
CA CYS A 202 6.88 -5.01 -3.30
C CYS A 202 6.46 -6.14 -4.23
N THR A 203 5.30 -6.02 -4.87
CA THR A 203 4.98 -6.89 -6.00
C THR A 203 5.92 -6.59 -7.18
N PRO A 204 6.45 -7.61 -7.87
CA PRO A 204 7.35 -7.42 -9.02
C PRO A 204 6.79 -6.60 -10.19
N ASP A 205 5.47 -6.49 -10.33
CA ASP A 205 4.79 -5.88 -11.46
C ASP A 205 4.63 -4.35 -11.37
N ILE A 206 4.92 -3.72 -10.24
CA ILE A 206 4.83 -2.26 -10.07
C ILE A 206 6.16 -1.55 -10.31
N SER A 207 6.08 -0.27 -10.67
CA SER A 207 7.25 0.56 -10.95
C SER A 207 8.14 0.76 -9.71
N GLU A 208 9.38 1.23 -9.91
CA GLU A 208 10.24 1.67 -8.81
C GLU A 208 9.58 2.77 -7.96
N THR A 209 8.95 3.75 -8.62
CA THR A 209 8.30 4.88 -7.94
C THR A 209 7.11 4.41 -7.10
N ASP A 210 6.27 3.55 -7.66
CA ASP A 210 5.10 3.01 -6.96
C ASP A 210 5.50 2.13 -5.78
N CYS A 211 6.51 1.28 -5.95
CA CYS A 211 7.06 0.50 -4.85
C CYS A 211 7.53 1.41 -3.71
N ARG A 212 8.25 2.50 -4.05
CA ARG A 212 8.73 3.44 -3.04
C ARG A 212 7.60 4.14 -2.29
N ILE A 213 6.58 4.60 -3.00
CA ILE A 213 5.39 5.25 -2.40
C ILE A 213 4.63 4.27 -1.49
N CYS A 214 4.42 3.04 -1.95
CA CYS A 214 3.74 2.02 -1.16
C CYS A 214 4.48 1.75 0.16
N LEU A 215 5.79 1.55 0.08
CA LEU A 215 6.63 1.25 1.25
C LEU A 215 6.72 2.44 2.23
N GLN A 216 6.82 3.67 1.73
CA GLN A 216 6.79 4.87 2.58
C GLN A 216 5.48 4.96 3.36
N GLY A 217 4.34 4.72 2.70
CA GLY A 217 3.05 4.67 3.39
C GLY A 217 2.98 3.54 4.41
N ALA A 218 3.55 2.37 4.10
CA ALA A 218 3.60 1.24 5.03
C ALA A 218 4.45 1.55 6.27
N MET A 219 5.57 2.28 6.09
CA MET A 219 6.41 2.72 7.21
C MET A 219 5.67 3.63 8.19
N VAL A 220 4.86 4.57 7.68
CA VAL A 220 4.04 5.45 8.52
C VAL A 220 3.04 4.64 9.37
N GLU A 221 2.37 3.66 8.76
CA GLU A 221 1.44 2.78 9.48
C GLU A 221 2.17 1.89 10.50
N LEU A 222 3.35 1.40 10.14
CA LEU A 222 4.18 0.54 10.98
C LEU A 222 4.64 1.28 12.25
N LEU A 223 5.11 2.51 12.11
CA LEU A 223 5.45 3.38 13.24
C LEU A 223 4.22 3.64 14.14
N LYS A 224 3.07 3.95 13.53
CA LYS A 224 1.83 4.23 14.26
C LYS A 224 1.30 3.01 15.02
N CYS A 225 1.30 1.82 14.42
CA CYS A 225 0.79 0.61 15.07
C CYS A 225 1.75 0.04 16.10
N CYS A 226 3.06 0.13 15.80
CA CYS A 226 4.01 -0.84 16.30
C CYS A 226 5.32 -0.21 16.79
N GLY A 227 5.47 1.12 16.78
CA GLY A 227 6.70 1.80 17.20
C GLY A 227 7.10 1.58 18.67
N LYS A 228 6.21 1.05 19.52
CA LYS A 228 6.49 0.67 20.92
C LYS A 228 6.52 -0.86 21.14
N LYS A 229 6.53 -1.63 20.05
CA LYS A 229 6.48 -3.10 20.07
C LYS A 229 7.82 -3.67 19.65
N GLN A 230 8.08 -4.91 20.05
CA GLN A 230 9.27 -5.66 19.63
C GLN A 230 9.22 -6.10 18.14
N GLY A 231 8.14 -5.77 17.45
CA GLY A 231 7.92 -6.12 16.06
C GLY A 231 6.59 -5.63 15.56
N GLY A 232 6.44 -5.65 14.25
CA GLY A 232 5.24 -5.20 13.58
C GLY A 232 5.29 -5.51 12.09
N ARG A 233 4.09 -5.67 11.51
CA ARG A 233 3.91 -5.94 10.08
C ARG A 233 2.83 -5.03 9.52
N VAL A 234 3.05 -4.54 8.31
CA VAL A 234 2.03 -3.91 7.47
C VAL A 234 1.91 -4.73 6.20
N LEU A 235 0.69 -5.18 5.91
CA LEU A 235 0.36 -6.02 4.75
C LEU A 235 -0.58 -5.23 3.82
N ARG A 236 -0.10 -4.90 2.62
CA ARG A 236 -0.86 -4.19 1.57
C ARG A 236 -0.81 -4.96 0.25
N PRO A 237 -1.73 -4.69 -0.70
CA PRO A 237 -1.77 -5.40 -1.98
C PRO A 237 -0.48 -5.28 -2.80
N SER A 238 0.17 -4.12 -2.77
CA SER A 238 1.38 -3.88 -3.57
C SER A 238 2.68 -3.93 -2.78
N CYS A 239 2.65 -3.96 -1.44
CA CYS A 239 3.86 -4.04 -0.63
C CYS A 239 3.63 -4.53 0.80
N ILE A 240 4.70 -5.00 1.43
CA ILE A 240 4.74 -5.35 2.84
C ILE A 240 5.95 -4.69 3.51
N ALA A 241 5.80 -4.35 4.79
CA ALA A 241 6.88 -3.87 5.64
C ALA A 241 6.83 -4.60 6.99
N TRP A 242 7.96 -5.11 7.46
CA TRP A 242 8.03 -5.98 8.63
C TRP A 242 9.33 -5.74 9.39
N PHE A 243 9.23 -5.60 10.71
CA PHE A 243 10.39 -5.72 11.60
C PHE A 243 10.12 -6.65 12.80
N GLU A 244 11.19 -7.21 13.35
CA GLU A 244 11.20 -7.91 14.65
C GLU A 244 12.58 -7.65 15.32
N LEU A 245 12.66 -7.81 16.64
CA LEU A 245 13.94 -7.79 17.37
C LEU A 245 14.71 -9.12 17.33
N SER A 246 14.08 -10.16 16.78
CA SER A 246 14.70 -11.48 16.51
C SER A 246 14.76 -11.74 15.01
N LEU A 247 15.79 -12.43 14.54
CA LEU A 247 15.91 -12.81 13.13
C LEU A 247 14.71 -13.68 12.69
N PHE A 248 14.05 -13.30 11.59
CA PHE A 248 12.83 -13.96 11.08
C PHE A 248 12.86 -14.24 9.56
N TYR A 249 14.01 -14.03 8.93
CA TYR A 249 14.26 -14.26 7.51
C TYR A 249 15.60 -14.98 7.33
N ASP A 250 15.85 -15.53 6.15
CA ASP A 250 17.12 -16.21 5.87
C ASP A 250 18.28 -15.19 5.96
N SER A 251 19.25 -15.46 6.84
CA SER A 251 20.46 -14.65 7.00
C SER A 251 21.25 -14.43 5.71
N SER A 252 21.14 -15.35 4.73
CA SER A 252 21.77 -15.20 3.42
C SER A 252 21.20 -14.05 2.59
N SER A 253 19.97 -13.60 2.91
CA SER A 253 19.25 -12.53 2.22
C SER A 253 19.54 -11.12 2.73
N ILE A 254 20.45 -10.97 3.72
CA ILE A 254 20.83 -9.68 4.27
C ILE A 254 21.58 -8.86 3.20
N ASP A 255 21.01 -7.72 2.82
CA ASP A 255 21.68 -6.77 1.93
C ASP A 255 22.86 -6.14 2.67
N THR A 256 24.08 -6.59 2.35
CA THR A 256 25.33 -6.06 2.93
C THR A 256 25.57 -4.60 2.58
N SER A 257 24.90 -4.07 1.56
CA SER A 257 24.84 -2.64 1.21
C SER A 257 24.23 -1.77 2.32
N SER A 258 23.59 -2.36 3.33
CA SER A 258 23.03 -1.66 4.49
C SER A 258 24.06 -1.18 5.52
N LEU A 259 25.34 -1.53 5.34
CA LEU A 259 26.39 -1.37 6.35
C LEU A 259 27.41 -0.26 6.05
N THR A 260 27.22 0.58 5.02
CA THR A 260 28.10 1.74 4.89
C THR A 260 27.86 2.68 6.08
N PRO A 261 28.92 3.11 6.80
CA PRO A 261 28.80 4.20 7.74
C PRO A 261 28.13 5.37 7.02
N PHE A 262 27.12 5.95 7.65
CA PHE A 262 26.53 7.20 7.20
C PHE A 262 27.70 8.16 6.94
N ASP A 263 27.91 8.58 5.69
CA ASP A 263 28.83 9.69 5.44
C ASP A 263 28.34 10.84 6.33
N PRO A 264 29.21 11.47 7.13
CA PRO A 264 28.81 12.59 7.95
C PRO A 264 28.15 13.64 7.04
N PRO A 265 27.12 14.36 7.52
CA PRO A 265 26.48 15.37 6.70
C PRO A 265 27.57 16.31 6.19
N LEU A 266 27.78 16.34 4.87
CA LEU A 266 28.59 17.37 4.24
C LEU A 266 28.01 18.70 4.70
N THR A 267 28.77 19.39 5.53
CA THR A 267 28.42 20.73 6.00
C THR A 267 28.22 21.58 4.76
N PRO A 268 27.03 22.15 4.51
CA PRO A 268 26.87 23.06 3.41
C PRO A 268 27.67 24.31 3.75
N GLY A 269 28.81 24.49 3.08
CA GLY A 269 29.47 25.78 3.00
C GLY A 269 28.46 26.75 2.39
N PHE A 270 27.88 27.61 3.23
CA PHE A 270 27.02 28.70 2.80
C PHE A 270 27.87 29.68 1.99
N ALA A 271 27.82 29.56 0.66
CA ALA A 271 28.00 30.66 -0.26
C ALA A 271 26.67 30.85 -1.00
N PRO A 272 26.14 32.09 -1.08
CA PRO A 272 24.78 32.35 -1.52
C PRO A 272 24.68 32.15 -3.03
N HIS A 273 23.92 31.15 -3.47
CA HIS A 273 23.46 31.08 -4.85
C HIS A 273 21.98 31.46 -4.93
N GLU A 274 21.71 32.45 -5.78
CA GLU A 274 20.39 32.99 -6.09
C GLU A 274 19.34 31.90 -6.35
N ALA A 275 18.30 31.91 -5.51
CA ALA A 275 17.14 31.04 -5.66
C ALA A 275 16.16 31.64 -6.69
N THR A 276 16.15 31.10 -7.91
CA THR A 276 15.00 31.23 -8.80
C THR A 276 13.84 30.41 -8.22
N ARG A 277 12.92 31.10 -7.54
CA ARG A 277 11.67 30.54 -6.99
C ARG A 277 10.80 29.95 -8.10
N LYS A 278 10.79 28.63 -8.27
CA LYS A 278 9.62 27.93 -8.82
C LYS A 278 8.63 27.75 -7.67
N LYS A 279 7.58 28.58 -7.66
CA LYS A 279 6.49 28.51 -6.67
C LYS A 279 5.74 27.20 -6.88
N CYS A 280 5.76 26.35 -5.86
CA CYS A 280 4.75 25.31 -5.69
C CYS A 280 3.42 26.04 -5.46
N VAL A 281 2.53 26.03 -6.47
CA VAL A 281 1.25 26.72 -6.40
C VAL A 281 0.36 25.94 -5.43
N SER A 282 0.19 26.51 -4.24
CA SER A 282 -0.70 26.02 -3.20
C SER A 282 -2.09 25.73 -3.76
N LEU A 283 -2.68 24.61 -3.32
CA LEU A 283 -4.04 24.14 -3.65
C LEU A 283 -5.11 25.25 -3.47
N TYR A 284 -4.82 26.25 -2.64
CA TYR A 284 -5.61 27.46 -2.44
C TYR A 284 -5.80 28.29 -3.73
N PHE A 285 -4.80 28.34 -4.62
CA PHE A 285 -4.87 29.06 -5.90
C PHE A 285 -5.77 28.34 -6.93
N CYS A 286 -5.75 27.00 -6.95
CA CYS A 286 -6.66 26.22 -7.81
C CYS A 286 -8.12 26.49 -7.48
N ILE A 287 -8.46 26.61 -6.19
CA ILE A 287 -9.82 26.89 -5.74
C ILE A 287 -10.26 28.31 -6.15
N THR A 288 -9.38 29.31 -6.05
CA THR A 288 -9.69 30.69 -6.50
C THR A 288 -9.81 30.82 -8.02
N SER A 289 -9.02 30.06 -8.78
CA SER A 289 -9.07 30.04 -10.25
C SER A 289 -10.38 29.41 -10.74
N LEU A 290 -10.80 28.30 -10.12
CA LEU A 290 -12.08 27.67 -10.41
C LEU A 290 -13.26 28.59 -10.04
N HIS A 291 -13.14 29.34 -8.94
CA HIS A 291 -14.13 30.34 -8.55
C HIS A 291 -14.28 31.46 -9.59
N HIS A 292 -13.17 31.92 -10.20
CA HIS A 292 -13.17 32.97 -11.21
C HIS A 292 -13.68 32.48 -12.58
N PHE A 293 -13.29 31.27 -12.98
CA PHE A 293 -13.74 30.66 -14.25
C PHE A 293 -15.22 30.25 -14.24
N ILE A 294 -15.76 29.87 -13.08
CA ILE A 294 -17.18 29.52 -12.95
C ILE A 294 -18.03 30.79 -12.77
N LEU A 295 -17.61 31.78 -11.98
CA LEU A 295 -18.45 32.96 -11.69
C LEU A 295 -18.49 34.03 -12.80
N LEU A 296 -17.44 34.21 -13.60
CA LEU A 296 -17.44 35.23 -14.67
C LEU A 296 -18.55 35.05 -15.72
N PRO A 297 -18.80 33.85 -16.27
CA PRO A 297 -19.88 33.68 -17.24
C PRO A 297 -21.27 33.92 -16.63
N PHE A 298 -21.50 33.57 -15.35
CA PHE A 298 -22.79 33.82 -14.69
C PHE A 298 -23.05 35.31 -14.38
N VAL A 299 -22.01 36.08 -14.05
CA VAL A 299 -22.13 37.53 -13.84
C VAL A 299 -22.39 38.24 -15.17
N VAL A 300 -21.75 37.82 -16.26
CA VAL A 300 -21.99 38.38 -17.60
C VAL A 300 -23.41 38.07 -18.09
N VAL A 301 -23.90 36.84 -17.91
CA VAL A 301 -25.29 36.48 -18.23
C VAL A 301 -26.31 37.29 -17.41
N SER A 302 -26.03 37.55 -16.13
CA SER A 302 -26.90 38.34 -15.25
C SER A 302 -26.94 39.83 -15.64
N ILE A 303 -25.81 40.42 -16.04
CA ILE A 303 -25.74 41.82 -16.51
C ILE A 303 -26.41 41.96 -17.89
N SER A 304 -26.32 40.95 -18.74
CA SER A 304 -26.98 40.91 -20.05
C SER A 304 -28.51 40.84 -19.91
N TYR A 305 -29.01 40.14 -18.89
CA TYR A 305 -30.43 40.03 -18.57
C TYR A 305 -31.01 41.34 -17.99
N PHE A 306 -30.19 42.16 -17.32
CA PHE A 306 -30.59 43.46 -16.78
C PHE A 306 -30.41 44.63 -17.75
N SER A 307 -29.70 44.44 -18.88
CA SER A 307 -29.50 45.47 -19.91
C SER A 307 -30.50 45.36 -21.07
N GLY A 308 -31.46 44.43 -20.99
CA GLY A 308 -32.46 44.13 -22.01
C GLY A 308 -33.92 44.38 -21.59
N TYR A 309 -34.15 45.20 -20.57
CA TYR A 309 -35.46 45.75 -20.19
C TYR A 309 -35.34 47.24 -19.86
#